data_AF-A0A2A4QNA0-F1
#
_entry.id   AF-A0A2A4QNA0-F1
#
_cell.length_a   1.000
_cell.length_b   1.000
_cell.length_c   1.000
_cell.angle_alpha   90.00
_cell.angle_beta   90.00
_cell.angle_gamma   90.00
#
_symmetry.space_group_name_H-M   'P 1'
#
loop_
_entity.id
_entity.type
_entity.pdbx_description
1 polymer ?
#
loop_
_entity_poly.entity_id
_entity_poly.type
_entity_poly.pdbx_seq_one_letter_code
_entity_poly.pdbx_strand_id
1 'polypeptide(L)' 'METLKTTEVRDIIESIGAESATITVLKGNGTTRSITGVFKPTSGFELDETLQKEGRIPIYCLAENAWKSFKENRVLAIS' A
#
# COMPACT_ATOMS: atom_id res chain seq x y z
N MET A 1 4.92 8.74 -16.84
CA MET A 1 4.13 7.80 -16.02
C MET A 1 3.33 8.63 -15.06
N GLU A 2 2.01 8.54 -15.13
CA GLU A 2 1.09 9.28 -14.25
C GLU A 2 0.80 8.44 -13.01
N THR A 3 0.79 9.06 -11.83
CA THR A 3 0.42 8.41 -10.57
C THR A 3 -1.07 8.61 -10.32
N LEU A 4 -1.70 7.64 -9.66
CA LEU A 4 -3.09 7.76 -9.21
C LEU A 4 -3.24 8.95 -8.25
N LYS A 5 -4.43 9.56 -8.23
CA LYS A 5 -4.78 10.57 -7.23
C LYS A 5 -4.81 9.93 -5.85
N THR A 6 -4.38 10.66 -4.82
CA THR A 6 -4.34 10.13 -3.45
C THR A 6 -5.73 9.73 -2.93
N THR A 7 -6.79 10.44 -3.33
CA THR A 7 -8.17 10.08 -2.99
C THR A 7 -8.56 8.76 -3.61
N GLU A 8 -8.26 8.55 -4.90
CA GLU A 8 -8.56 7.33 -5.63
C GLU A 8 -7.85 6.11 -5.03
N VAL A 9 -6.58 6.28 -4.63
CA VAL A 9 -5.83 5.24 -3.91
C VAL A 9 -6.53 4.84 -2.62
N ARG A 10 -7.02 5.80 -1.83
CA ARG A 10 -7.74 5.53 -0.58
C ARG A 10 -9.05 4.83 -0.86
N ASP A 11 -9.84 5.33 -1.79
CA ASP A 11 -11.15 4.75 -2.15
C ASP A 11 -11.01 3.29 -2.58
N ILE A 12 -10.00 2.98 -3.41
CA ILE A 12 -9.72 1.60 -3.85
C ILE A 12 -9.33 0.72 -2.66
N ILE A 13 -8.44 1.20 -1.78
CA ILE A 13 -7.98 0.44 -0.62
C ILE A 13 -9.11 0.17 0.38
N GLU A 14 -9.98 1.16 0.60
CA GLU A 14 -11.17 0.99 1.42
C GLU A 14 -12.14 -0.02 0.80
N SER A 15 -12.29 -0.02 -0.52
CA SER A 15 -13.11 -1.00 -1.26
C SER A 15 -12.55 -2.42 -1.21
N ILE A 16 -11.23 -2.61 -1.21
CA ILE A 16 -10.57 -3.93 -1.11
C ILE A 16 -10.77 -4.54 0.30
N GLY A 17 -10.79 -3.69 1.32
CA GLY A 17 -11.00 -4.13 2.70
C GLY A 17 -9.92 -5.09 3.21
N ALA A 18 -10.32 -6.33 3.51
CA ALA A 18 -9.45 -7.37 4.05
C ALA A 18 -8.84 -8.30 2.99
N GLU A 19 -9.14 -8.07 1.71
CA GLU A 19 -8.57 -8.86 0.62
C GLU A 19 -7.11 -8.45 0.33
N SER A 20 -6.38 -9.35 -0.33
CA SER A 20 -5.02 -9.06 -0.78
C SER A 20 -5.05 -8.27 -2.08
N ALA A 21 -4.16 -7.29 -2.21
CA ALA A 21 -3.96 -6.54 -3.44
C ALA A 21 -2.47 -6.39 -3.74
N THR A 22 -2.17 -6.14 -5.01
CA THR A 22 -0.84 -5.78 -5.49
C THR A 22 -0.81 -4.31 -5.86
N ILE A 23 0.03 -3.55 -5.15
CA ILE A 23 0.28 -2.14 -5.46
C ILE A 23 1.56 -2.00 -6.26
N THR A 24 1.58 -1.12 -7.24
CA THR A 24 2.79 -0.73 -7.97
C THR A 24 3.14 0.72 -7.66
N VAL A 25 4.35 0.96 -7.18
CA VAL A 25 4.80 2.27 -6.67
C VAL A 25 6.02 2.75 -7.43
N LEU A 26 6.04 4.03 -7.78
CA LEU A 26 7.17 4.72 -8.38
C LEU A 26 8.20 5.13 -7.32
N LYS A 27 9.44 4.65 -7.46
CA LYS A 27 10.58 5.04 -6.61
C LYS A 27 11.16 6.37 -7.05
N GLY A 28 11.93 7.00 -6.15
CA GLY A 28 12.64 8.26 -6.43
C GLY A 28 13.66 8.18 -7.56
N ASN A 29 14.21 6.99 -7.83
CA ASN A 29 15.15 6.74 -8.92
C ASN A 29 14.47 6.45 -10.28
N GLY A 30 13.14 6.60 -10.39
CA GLY A 30 12.38 6.35 -11.62
C GLY A 30 12.02 4.89 -11.89
N THR A 31 12.49 3.93 -11.07
CA THR A 31 12.09 2.52 -11.17
C THR A 31 10.78 2.26 -10.43
N THR A 32 10.11 1.16 -10.75
CA THR A 32 8.88 0.73 -10.04
C THR A 32 9.18 -0.32 -8.98
N ARG A 33 8.24 -0.51 -8.05
CA ARG A 33 8.22 -1.61 -7.10
C ARG A 33 6.79 -2.10 -6.94
N SER A 34 6.60 -3.40 -7.02
CA SER A 34 5.32 -4.02 -6.68
C SER A 34 5.37 -4.59 -5.27
N ILE A 35 4.28 -4.43 -4.51
CA ILE A 35 4.10 -5.00 -3.18
C ILE A 35 2.73 -5.68 -3.16
N THR A 36 2.71 -6.97 -2.86
CA THR A 36 1.47 -7.75 -2.70
C THR A 36 1.21 -7.98 -1.22
N GLY A 37 0.03 -7.60 -0.76
CA GLY A 37 -0.28 -7.65 0.66
C GLY A 37 -1.73 -7.31 1.00
N VAL A 38 -2.01 -7.28 2.29
CA VAL A 38 -3.34 -7.00 2.85
C VAL A 38 -3.31 -5.68 3.60
N PHE A 39 -4.35 -4.86 3.44
CA PHE A 39 -4.46 -3.55 4.10
C PHE A 39 -5.11 -3.65 5.49
N LYS A 40 -6.16 -4.47 5.62
CA LYS A 40 -6.88 -4.69 6.89
C LYS A 40 -6.86 -6.18 7.27
N PRO A 41 -5.75 -6.71 7.81
CA PRO A 41 -5.70 -8.09 8.26
C PRO A 41 -6.73 -8.32 9.39
N THR A 42 -7.51 -9.39 9.29
CA THR A 42 -8.68 -9.64 10.15
C THR A 42 -8.34 -10.04 11.59
N SER A 43 -7.12 -10.51 11.89
CA SER A 43 -6.67 -10.86 13.25
C SER A 43 -5.15 -11.06 13.32
N GLY A 44 -4.50 -10.71 14.44
CA GLY A 44 -3.13 -11.14 14.77
C GLY A 44 -1.98 -10.30 14.19
N PHE A 45 -2.27 -9.27 13.41
CA PHE A 45 -1.29 -8.35 12.86
C PHE A 45 -1.60 -6.95 13.37
N GLU A 46 -1.02 -6.59 14.53
CA GLU A 46 -1.08 -5.22 15.01
C GLU A 46 -0.31 -4.32 14.05
N LEU A 47 -0.99 -3.27 13.60
CA LEU A 47 -0.38 -2.29 12.72
C LEU A 47 0.56 -1.41 13.52
N ASP A 48 1.81 -1.32 13.07
CA ASP A 48 2.75 -0.34 13.62
C ASP A 48 2.31 1.07 13.21
N GLU A 49 1.76 1.83 14.16
CA GLU A 49 1.29 3.20 13.95
C GLU A 49 2.39 4.14 13.42
N THR A 50 3.67 3.80 13.62
CA THR A 50 4.78 4.59 13.08
C THR A 50 4.87 4.52 11.55
N LEU A 51 4.21 3.52 10.92
CA LEU A 51 4.13 3.37 9.47
C LEU A 51 3.07 4.28 8.84
N GLN A 52 2.10 4.79 9.61
CA GLN A 52 1.09 5.75 9.19
C GLN A 52 1.58 7.22 9.25
N LYS A 53 2.89 7.45 9.16
CA LYS A 53 3.45 8.81 9.13
C LYS A 53 3.29 9.45 7.75
N GLU A 54 2.74 10.67 7.75
CA GLU A 54 2.67 11.64 6.63
C GLU A 54 2.52 11.03 5.22
N GLY A 55 1.28 10.72 4.83
CA GLY A 55 0.93 10.33 3.46
C GLY A 55 1.47 8.97 3.03
N ARG A 56 1.72 8.09 4.01
CA ARG A 56 2.11 6.70 3.79
C ARG A 56 0.99 5.77 4.21
N ILE A 57 0.65 4.83 3.35
CA ILE A 57 -0.31 3.78 3.64
C ILE A 57 0.46 2.51 4.01
N PRO A 58 0.11 1.85 5.13
CA PRO A 58 0.66 0.55 5.48
C PRO A 58 0.02 -0.58 4.68
N ILE A 59 0.81 -1.60 4.37
CA ILE A 59 0.39 -2.83 3.72
C ILE A 59 1.17 -3.99 4.31
N TYR A 60 0.46 -5.04 4.72
CA TYR A 60 1.10 -6.24 5.25
C TYR A 60 1.57 -7.12 4.10
N CYS A 61 2.88 -7.19 3.87
CA CYS A 61 3.48 -7.89 2.74
C CYS A 61 3.54 -9.39 3.01
N LEU A 62 2.64 -10.16 2.37
CA LEU A 62 2.50 -11.61 2.58
C LEU A 62 3.78 -12.39 2.25
N ALA A 63 4.55 -11.95 1.25
CA ALA A 63 5.79 -12.62 0.85
C ALA A 63 6.93 -12.48 1.87
N GLU A 64 6.93 -11.41 2.67
CA GLU A 64 7.99 -11.11 3.65
C GLU A 64 7.50 -11.26 5.10
N ASN A 65 6.21 -11.55 5.31
CA ASN A 65 5.57 -11.58 6.61
C ASN A 65 5.85 -10.33 7.47
N ALA A 66 5.89 -9.17 6.82
CA ALA A 66 6.28 -7.91 7.45
C ALA A 66 5.40 -6.75 6.98
N TRP A 67 5.16 -5.80 7.89
CA TRP A 67 4.53 -4.54 7.54
C TRP A 67 5.45 -3.67 6.68
N LYS A 68 4.88 -3.13 5.60
CA LYS A 68 5.53 -2.12 4.76
C LYS A 68 4.66 -0.89 4.70
N SER A 69 5.22 0.20 4.17
CA SER A 69 4.45 1.37 3.82
C SER A 69 4.90 1.97 2.50
N PHE A 70 3.96 2.61 1.80
CA PHE A 70 4.20 3.28 0.52
C PHE A 70 3.54 4.65 0.51
N LYS A 71 4.06 5.56 -0.32
CA LYS A 71 3.48 6.90 -0.46
C LYS A 71 2.32 6.87 -1.44
N GLU A 72 1.19 7.44 -1.03
CA GLU A 72 -0.06 7.50 -1.80
C GLU A 72 0.15 8.21 -3.14
N ASN A 73 0.91 9.31 -3.12
CA ASN A 73 1.22 10.12 -4.30
C ASN A 73 2.27 9.50 -5.23
N ARG A 74 2.64 8.24 -5.01
CA ARG A 74 3.60 7.49 -5.84
C ARG A 74 3.00 6.19 -6.37
N VAL A 75 1.71 5.93 -6.15
CA VAL A 75 1.04 4.73 -6.66
C VAL A 75 0.76 4.89 -8.15
N LEU A 76 1.11 3.87 -8.93
CA LEU A 76 0.85 3.79 -10.36
C LEU A 76 -0.36 2.91 -10.68
N ALA A 77 -0.55 1.83 -9.92
CA ALA A 77 -1.64 0.88 -10.09
C ALA A 77 -1.92 0.09 -8.81
N ILE A 78 -3.16 -0.36 -8.64
CA ILE A 78 -3.62 -1.29 -7.61
C ILE A 78 -4.44 -2.37 -8.33
N SER A 79 -4.14 -3.64 -8.07
CA SER A 79 -4.79 -4.81 -8.69
C SER A 79 -5.10 -5.90 -7.68
#